data_AF-A0A6M3K6N6-F1
#
_entry.id   AF-A0A6M3K6N6-F1
#
_cell.length_a   1.000
_cell.length_b   1.000
_cell.length_c   1.000
_cell.angle_alpha   90.00
_cell.angle_beta   90.00
_cell.angle_gamma   90.00
#
_symmetry.space_group_name_H-M   'P 1'
#
loop_
_entity.id
_entity.type
_entity.pdbx_description
1 polymer ?
#
loop_
_entity_poly.entity_id
_entity_poly.type
_entity_poly.pdbx_seq_one_letter_code
_entity_poly.pdbx_strand_id
1 'polypeptide(L)'
;MTKSNLIEKVRRRLGYPLVKVELDDSQISDHIDYARSKYIKWAVGNATHECYFTMMLSAGQFLYDMPSGVTEVIGYSTETTGGINTLFTIENYLYNQGMFESFFHLGGFSMLSYHITMDFLETLKKYVVDAYNFKYHPYTNQLEIQPPPPSGGSLTVVSNGVSYTYDSPGWILIRAYMVEGSTVSSDWSATSFHQGLYDNDWMLDYVTALSKVTLGRIRSKFANFASIGNAGISLDGSDLISEGKEEIERLEEKLRLEECFDGYDISMC
;
A
#
# COMPACT_ATOMS: atom_id res chain seq x y z
N MET A 1 -4.36 -10.74 -6.27
CA MET A 1 -4.76 -11.50 -7.48
C MET A 1 -3.76 -11.24 -8.60
N THR A 2 -3.54 -12.17 -9.53
CA THR A 2 -2.60 -11.93 -10.65
C THR A 2 -3.30 -11.21 -11.81
N LYS A 3 -2.53 -10.49 -12.64
CA LYS A 3 -3.06 -9.81 -13.85
C LYS A 3 -3.84 -10.76 -14.76
N SER A 4 -3.40 -12.01 -14.87
CA SER A 4 -4.09 -13.06 -15.64
C SER A 4 -5.49 -13.39 -15.10
N ASN A 5 -5.65 -13.45 -13.77
CA ASN A 5 -6.95 -13.72 -13.16
C ASN A 5 -7.93 -12.56 -13.39
N LEU A 6 -7.44 -11.32 -13.47
CA LEU A 6 -8.25 -10.13 -13.77
C LEU A 6 -8.78 -10.18 -15.20
N ILE A 7 -7.92 -10.51 -16.16
CA ILE A 7 -8.29 -10.68 -17.56
C ILE A 7 -9.41 -11.72 -17.71
N GLU A 8 -9.28 -12.86 -17.01
CA GLU A 8 -10.31 -13.91 -17.05
C GLU A 8 -11.65 -13.43 -16.47
N LYS A 9 -11.64 -12.72 -15.33
CA LYS A 9 -12.86 -12.14 -14.74
C LYS A 9 -13.53 -11.12 -15.68
N VAL A 10 -12.76 -10.25 -16.32
CA VAL A 10 -13.28 -9.27 -17.29
C VAL A 10 -13.92 -9.99 -18.48
N ARG A 11 -13.25 -11.00 -19.05
CA ARG A 11 -13.81 -11.81 -20.14
C ARG A 11 -15.13 -12.48 -19.77
N ARG A 12 -15.23 -13.01 -18.55
CA ARG A 12 -16.45 -13.63 -18.03
C ARG A 12 -17.61 -12.63 -17.94
N ARG A 13 -17.34 -11.40 -17.50
CA ARG A 13 -18.34 -10.32 -17.45
C ARG A 13 -18.79 -9.87 -18.84
N LEU A 14 -17.92 -9.96 -19.85
CA LEU A 14 -18.25 -9.69 -21.26
C LEU A 14 -19.04 -10.83 -21.94
N GLY A 15 -19.33 -11.93 -21.23
CA GLY A 15 -20.16 -13.02 -21.72
C GLY A 15 -19.40 -14.27 -22.19
N TYR A 16 -18.08 -14.33 -22.01
CA TYR A 16 -17.34 -15.57 -22.25
C TYR A 16 -17.73 -16.64 -21.21
N PRO A 17 -17.98 -17.91 -21.60
CA PRO A 17 -17.77 -18.52 -22.92
C PRO A 17 -19.01 -18.54 -23.83
N LEU A 18 -20.16 -18.05 -23.37
CA LEU A 18 -21.43 -18.11 -24.11
C LEU A 18 -21.42 -17.25 -25.38
N VAL A 19 -20.73 -16.10 -25.32
CA VAL A 19 -20.56 -15.18 -26.44
C VAL A 19 -19.07 -15.11 -26.80
N LYS A 20 -18.76 -15.21 -28.10
CA LYS A 20 -17.41 -14.99 -28.59
C LYS A 20 -17.07 -13.51 -28.46
N VAL A 21 -16.20 -13.17 -27.51
CA VAL A 21 -15.73 -11.80 -27.32
C VAL A 21 -14.66 -11.48 -28.36
N GLU A 22 -14.84 -10.42 -29.15
CA GLU A 22 -13.90 -9.99 -30.19
C GLU A 22 -12.70 -9.17 -29.66
N LEU A 23 -12.27 -9.43 -28.42
CA LEU A 23 -11.15 -8.74 -27.75
C LEU A 23 -9.99 -9.69 -27.47
N ASP A 24 -8.79 -9.21 -27.81
CA ASP A 24 -7.54 -9.87 -27.46
C ASP A 24 -7.13 -9.60 -25.99
N ASP A 25 -6.37 -10.52 -25.41
CA ASP A 25 -5.85 -10.38 -24.05
C ASP A 25 -4.91 -9.18 -23.89
N SER A 26 -4.16 -8.83 -24.93
CA SER A 26 -3.26 -7.68 -24.89
C SER A 26 -4.05 -6.38 -24.73
N GLN A 27 -5.20 -6.25 -25.40
CA GLN A 27 -6.05 -5.06 -25.32
C GLN A 27 -6.60 -4.87 -23.91
N ILE A 28 -7.03 -5.96 -23.26
CA ILE A 28 -7.47 -5.92 -21.86
C ILE A 28 -6.28 -5.58 -20.96
N SER A 29 -5.09 -6.09 -21.25
CA SER A 29 -3.87 -5.78 -20.50
C SER A 29 -3.50 -4.30 -20.53
N ASP A 30 -3.67 -3.64 -21.68
CA ASP A 30 -3.44 -2.20 -21.84
C ASP A 30 -4.50 -1.38 -21.08
N HIS A 31 -5.76 -1.83 -21.10
CA HIS A 31 -6.83 -1.21 -20.31
C HIS A 31 -6.58 -1.31 -18.80
N ILE A 32 -6.01 -2.42 -18.32
CA ILE A 32 -5.61 -2.60 -16.92
C ILE A 32 -4.52 -1.59 -16.55
N ASP A 33 -3.50 -1.42 -17.40
CA ASP A 33 -2.38 -0.51 -17.12
C ASP A 33 -2.84 0.96 -17.13
N TYR A 34 -3.78 1.30 -18.02
CA TYR A 34 -4.44 2.61 -18.04
C TYR A 34 -5.30 2.84 -16.80
N ALA A 35 -6.15 1.87 -16.43
CA ALA A 35 -7.00 1.92 -15.24
C ALA A 35 -6.16 2.13 -13.97
N ARG A 36 -5.04 1.40 -13.86
CA ARG A 36 -4.09 1.53 -12.75
C ARG A 36 -3.49 2.93 -12.66
N SER A 37 -2.99 3.45 -13.78
CA SER A 37 -2.39 4.79 -13.82
C SER A 37 -3.41 5.86 -13.42
N LYS A 38 -4.68 5.65 -13.79
CA LYS A 38 -5.78 6.54 -13.41
C LYS A 38 -6.11 6.43 -11.92
N TYR A 39 -6.21 5.21 -11.40
CA TYR A 39 -6.47 4.96 -9.99
C TYR A 39 -5.43 5.64 -9.08
N ILE A 40 -4.14 5.42 -9.36
CA ILE A 40 -3.03 6.00 -8.58
C ILE A 40 -3.06 7.53 -8.62
N LYS A 41 -3.49 8.13 -9.74
CA LYS A 41 -3.52 9.58 -9.91
C LYS A 41 -4.69 10.26 -9.20
N TRP A 42 -5.86 9.60 -9.17
CA TRP A 42 -7.11 10.26 -8.81
C TRP A 42 -7.77 9.70 -7.54
N ALA A 43 -7.38 8.53 -7.05
CA ALA A 43 -7.92 8.01 -5.79
C ALA A 43 -7.24 8.74 -4.61
N VAL A 44 -7.79 9.90 -4.23
CA VAL A 44 -7.20 10.81 -3.22
C VAL A 44 -7.09 10.15 -1.83
N GLY A 45 -8.01 9.25 -1.48
CA GLY A 45 -8.03 8.57 -0.17
C GLY A 45 -7.50 7.14 -0.15
N ASN A 46 -7.68 6.38 -1.24
CA ASN A 46 -7.41 4.93 -1.26
C ASN A 46 -6.18 4.53 -2.10
N ALA A 47 -5.58 5.46 -2.88
CA ALA A 47 -4.41 5.14 -3.72
C ALA A 47 -3.16 4.75 -2.92
N THR A 48 -3.06 5.19 -1.66
CA THR A 48 -1.92 4.94 -0.79
C THR A 48 -2.37 4.39 0.54
N HIS A 49 -1.67 3.39 1.04
CA HIS A 49 -1.90 2.82 2.36
C HIS A 49 -0.64 2.98 3.21
N GLU A 50 -0.82 3.09 4.51
CA GLU A 50 0.27 3.11 5.46
C GLU A 50 0.87 1.70 5.60
N CYS A 51 2.20 1.63 5.57
CA CYS A 51 2.94 0.40 5.75
C CYS A 51 4.06 0.57 6.77
N TYR A 52 4.40 -0.54 7.41
CA TYR A 52 5.49 -0.65 8.36
C TYR A 52 6.41 -1.76 7.87
N PHE A 53 7.68 -1.43 7.67
CA PHE A 53 8.69 -2.43 7.32
C PHE A 53 10.01 -2.14 8.00
N THR A 54 10.79 -3.21 8.21
CA THR A 54 12.10 -3.10 8.84
C THR A 54 13.18 -2.99 7.78
N MET A 55 14.18 -2.16 8.06
CA MET A 55 15.39 -2.04 7.25
C MET A 55 16.62 -2.17 8.14
N MET A 56 17.58 -2.96 7.70
CA MET A 56 18.87 -3.11 8.39
C MET A 56 19.76 -1.92 8.03
N LEU A 57 20.25 -1.21 9.05
CA LEU A 57 21.26 -0.18 8.85
C LEU A 57 22.63 -0.81 8.66
N SER A 58 23.48 -0.23 7.83
CA SER A 58 24.87 -0.65 7.69
C SER A 58 25.80 0.47 8.13
N ALA A 59 26.88 0.10 8.82
CA ALA A 59 27.87 1.04 9.30
C ALA A 59 28.45 1.88 8.15
N GLY A 60 28.47 3.19 8.31
CA GLY A 60 29.01 4.12 7.30
C GLY A 60 28.15 4.30 6.04
N GLN A 61 27.00 3.63 5.91
CA GLN A 61 26.06 3.84 4.81
C GLN A 61 25.01 4.88 5.18
N PHE A 62 24.92 5.94 4.37
CA PHE A 62 23.97 7.03 4.56
C PHE A 62 22.82 7.03 3.56
N LEU A 63 22.90 6.26 2.46
CA LEU A 63 21.83 6.12 1.47
C LEU A 63 21.34 4.68 1.42
N TYR A 64 20.02 4.51 1.49
CA TYR A 64 19.34 3.23 1.47
C TYR A 64 18.29 3.20 0.37
N ASP A 65 18.27 2.13 -0.42
CA ASP A 65 17.27 1.93 -1.46
C ASP A 65 15.95 1.45 -0.83
N MET A 66 14.88 2.19 -1.10
CA MET A 66 13.55 1.84 -0.61
C MET A 66 12.86 0.84 -1.55
N PRO A 67 11.94 0.01 -1.03
CA PRO A 67 11.08 -0.82 -1.86
C PRO A 67 10.36 0.01 -2.93
N SER A 68 10.17 -0.55 -4.13
CA SER A 68 9.41 0.13 -5.17
C SER A 68 7.96 0.33 -4.75
N GLY A 69 7.40 1.52 -4.96
CA GLY A 69 6.03 1.83 -4.57
C GLY A 69 5.90 2.54 -3.22
N VAL A 70 7.00 2.80 -2.50
CA VAL A 70 7.03 3.81 -1.43
C VAL A 70 6.85 5.18 -2.07
N THR A 71 5.81 5.89 -1.65
CA THR A 71 5.53 7.26 -2.11
C THR A 71 6.18 8.28 -1.18
N GLU A 72 6.15 8.02 0.12
CA GLU A 72 6.67 8.93 1.14
C GLU A 72 7.05 8.17 2.42
N VAL A 73 8.10 8.63 3.10
CA VAL A 73 8.49 8.14 4.43
C VAL A 73 8.09 9.17 5.47
N ILE A 74 7.29 8.75 6.45
CA ILE A 74 6.69 9.63 7.48
C ILE A 74 7.60 9.71 8.70
N GLY A 75 8.19 8.59 9.10
CA GLY A 75 8.98 8.51 10.31
C GLY A 75 9.64 7.15 10.47
N TYR A 76 10.42 7.03 11.53
CA TYR A 76 11.06 5.77 11.89
C TYR A 76 11.01 5.56 13.41
N SER A 77 11.17 4.31 13.84
CA SER A 77 11.39 3.94 15.23
C SER A 77 12.60 3.01 15.32
N THR A 78 13.44 3.23 16.33
CA THR A 78 14.63 2.42 16.63
C THR A 78 14.43 1.53 17.86
N GLU A 79 13.19 1.40 18.33
CA GLU A 79 12.87 0.61 19.52
C GLU A 79 13.28 -0.85 19.28
N THR A 80 14.21 -1.31 20.13
CA THR A 80 14.72 -2.69 20.06
C THR A 80 13.66 -3.63 20.62
N THR A 81 12.88 -4.26 19.76
CA THR A 81 11.95 -5.32 20.14
C THR A 81 12.74 -6.48 20.76
N GLY A 82 12.71 -6.60 22.10
CA GLY A 82 13.17 -7.80 22.82
C GLY A 82 14.59 -7.78 23.39
N GLY A 83 15.18 -6.61 23.67
CA GLY A 83 16.42 -6.56 24.44
C GLY A 83 16.23 -7.01 25.90
N ILE A 84 17.12 -7.88 26.40
CA ILE A 84 17.18 -8.39 27.80
C ILE A 84 17.29 -7.25 28.86
N ASN A 85 17.46 -5.99 28.43
CA ASN A 85 17.56 -4.79 29.27
C ASN A 85 16.22 -4.05 29.48
N THR A 86 15.09 -4.75 29.61
CA THR A 86 13.84 -4.12 30.07
C THR A 86 13.94 -3.59 31.50
N LEU A 87 15.00 -3.91 32.26
CA LEU A 87 15.24 -3.45 33.63
C LEU A 87 15.47 -1.93 33.78
N PHE A 88 15.79 -1.21 32.70
CA PHE A 88 16.01 0.24 32.72
C PHE A 88 15.02 1.01 31.84
N THR A 89 13.98 0.35 31.31
CA THR A 89 12.91 1.08 30.62
C THR A 89 12.05 1.77 31.66
N ILE A 90 11.61 2.99 31.35
CA ILE A 90 10.73 3.76 32.22
C ILE A 90 9.46 2.96 32.51
N GLU A 91 8.93 2.23 31.53
CA GLU A 91 7.77 1.34 31.70
C GLU A 91 7.98 0.29 32.79
N ASN A 92 9.14 -0.37 32.84
CA ASN A 92 9.43 -1.35 33.89
C ASN A 92 9.73 -0.69 35.24
N TYR A 93 10.32 0.51 35.25
CA TYR A 93 10.50 1.30 36.48
C TYR A 93 9.15 1.74 37.07
N LEU A 94 8.23 2.26 36.26
CA LEU A 94 6.88 2.66 36.68
C LEU A 94 6.06 1.43 37.11
N TYR A 95 6.23 0.29 36.43
CA TYR A 95 5.64 -0.98 36.85
C TYR A 95 6.18 -1.43 38.22
N ASN A 96 7.50 -1.41 38.43
CA ASN A 96 8.14 -1.76 39.72
C ASN A 96 7.83 -0.74 40.85
N GLN A 97 7.53 0.52 40.52
CA GLN A 97 7.05 1.51 41.49
C GLN A 97 5.54 1.43 41.79
N GLY A 98 4.83 0.42 41.26
CA GLY A 98 3.43 0.17 41.59
C GLY A 98 2.43 1.09 40.86
N MET A 99 2.86 1.80 39.80
CA MET A 99 1.96 2.66 39.01
C MET A 99 0.93 1.88 38.21
N PHE A 100 1.24 0.64 37.82
CA PHE A 100 0.30 -0.25 37.11
C PHE A 100 -0.48 -1.18 38.07
N GLU A 101 0.07 -1.53 39.24
CA GLU A 101 -0.60 -2.39 40.22
C GLU A 101 -1.77 -1.69 40.93
N SER A 102 -1.76 -0.35 40.95
CA SER A 102 -2.77 0.47 41.64
C SER A 102 -4.11 0.62 40.91
N PHE A 103 -4.30 0.01 39.73
CA PHE A 103 -5.61 0.08 39.03
C PHE A 103 -6.72 -0.70 39.77
N PHE A 104 -6.37 -1.67 40.63
CA PHE A 104 -7.34 -2.53 41.32
C PHE A 104 -7.28 -2.54 42.86
N HIS A 105 -6.33 -1.85 43.51
CA HIS A 105 -6.27 -1.79 44.97
C HIS A 105 -6.08 -0.36 45.50
N LEU A 106 -6.88 -0.04 46.52
CA LEU A 106 -7.02 1.23 47.22
C LEU A 106 -5.70 1.65 47.88
N GLY A 107 -4.81 2.37 47.18
CA GLY A 107 -3.63 2.94 47.86
C GLY A 107 -2.43 3.36 47.01
N GLY A 108 -2.61 3.81 45.77
CA GLY A 108 -1.50 4.31 44.95
C GLY A 108 -1.96 5.09 43.73
N PHE A 109 -1.05 5.92 43.20
CA PHE A 109 -1.11 6.82 42.03
C PHE A 109 -2.48 6.97 41.33
N SER A 110 -3.03 8.18 41.38
CA SER A 110 -4.28 8.53 40.68
C SER A 110 -4.11 8.48 39.15
N MET A 111 -5.19 8.24 38.40
CA MET A 111 -5.19 8.34 36.92
C MET A 111 -4.63 9.68 36.43
N LEU A 112 -4.81 10.74 37.21
CA LEU A 112 -4.23 12.05 36.96
C LEU A 112 -2.70 12.03 37.05
N SER A 113 -2.13 11.38 38.05
CA SER A 113 -0.67 11.21 38.20
C SER A 113 -0.07 10.39 37.04
N TYR A 114 -0.79 9.37 36.57
CA TYR A 114 -0.38 8.60 35.39
C TYR A 114 -0.39 9.45 34.11
N HIS A 115 -1.47 10.20 33.87
CA HIS A 115 -1.58 11.06 32.69
C HIS A 115 -0.51 12.15 32.66
N ILE A 116 -0.26 12.84 33.78
CA ILE A 116 0.81 13.85 33.89
C ILE A 116 2.18 13.22 33.59
N THR A 117 2.42 11.99 34.05
CA THR A 117 3.67 11.27 33.77
C THR A 117 3.81 10.95 32.29
N MET A 118 2.74 10.51 31.62
CA MET A 118 2.76 10.22 30.19
C MET A 118 2.94 11.48 29.34
N ASP A 119 2.26 12.58 29.68
CA ASP A 119 2.43 13.88 29.02
C ASP A 119 3.87 14.40 29.15
N PHE A 120 4.48 14.20 30.33
CA PHE A 120 5.88 14.54 30.56
C PHE A 120 6.81 13.69 29.71
N LEU A 121 6.56 12.38 29.58
CA LEU A 121 7.36 11.49 28.74
C LEU A 121 7.25 11.85 27.25
N GLU A 122 6.06 12.14 26.74
CA GLU A 122 5.88 12.62 25.37
C GLU A 122 6.59 13.95 25.13
N THR A 123 6.53 14.85 26.11
CA THR A 123 7.25 16.12 26.06
C THR A 123 8.76 15.91 26.05
N LEU A 124 9.27 15.00 26.88
CA LEU A 124 10.69 14.63 26.92
C LEU A 124 11.13 14.06 25.57
N LYS A 125 10.34 13.16 24.97
CA LYS A 125 10.60 12.62 23.63
C LYS A 125 10.70 13.71 22.56
N LYS A 126 9.91 14.80 22.66
CA LYS A 126 10.01 15.95 21.74
C LYS A 126 11.28 16.81 21.95
N TYR A 127 11.85 16.81 23.14
CA TYR A 127 13.08 17.58 23.44
C TYR A 127 14.37 16.81 23.17
N VAL A 128 14.34 15.48 23.28
CA VAL A 128 15.51 14.65 22.99
C VAL A 128 15.68 14.52 21.48
N VAL A 129 16.90 14.72 21.01
CA VAL A 129 17.22 14.52 19.60
C VAL A 129 17.16 13.04 19.27
N ASP A 130 16.45 12.73 18.21
CA ASP A 130 16.40 11.41 17.62
C ASP A 130 17.80 10.93 17.21
N ALA A 131 18.04 9.63 17.29
CA ALA A 131 19.35 9.04 16.98
C ALA A 131 19.79 9.30 15.52
N TYR A 132 18.82 9.41 14.60
CA TYR A 132 19.04 9.60 13.18
C TYR A 132 18.04 10.61 12.60
N ASN A 133 18.52 11.61 11.88
CA ASN A 133 17.69 12.38 10.98
C ASN A 133 17.56 11.62 9.65
N PHE A 134 16.40 11.70 9.01
CA PHE A 134 16.19 11.11 7.70
C PHE A 134 15.70 12.14 6.70
N LYS A 135 16.06 11.92 5.43
CA LYS A 135 15.53 12.67 4.29
C LYS A 135 15.20 11.69 3.19
N TYR A 136 13.93 11.67 2.79
CA TYR A 136 13.49 10.82 1.69
C TYR A 136 13.57 11.56 0.35
N HIS A 137 14.16 10.90 -0.65
CA HIS A 137 14.27 11.40 -2.02
C HIS A 137 13.26 10.65 -2.90
N PRO A 138 12.10 11.25 -3.22
CA PRO A 138 11.03 10.54 -3.92
C PRO A 138 11.37 10.17 -5.37
N TYR A 139 12.26 10.93 -6.03
CA TYR A 139 12.62 10.68 -7.43
C TYR A 139 13.60 9.53 -7.61
N THR A 140 14.52 9.34 -6.65
CA THR A 140 15.49 8.25 -6.67
C THR A 140 15.04 7.06 -5.83
N ASN A 141 13.93 7.19 -5.09
CA ASN A 141 13.41 6.21 -4.14
C ASN A 141 14.46 5.78 -3.11
N GLN A 142 15.17 6.77 -2.55
CA GLN A 142 16.26 6.55 -1.60
C GLN A 142 16.01 7.29 -0.30
N LEU A 143 16.29 6.62 0.81
CA LEU A 143 16.28 7.19 2.15
C LEU A 143 17.70 7.57 2.55
N GLU A 144 17.90 8.85 2.80
CA GLU A 144 19.14 9.36 3.36
C GLU A 144 19.04 9.41 4.89
N ILE A 145 20.06 8.90 5.59
CA ILE A 145 20.13 8.83 7.05
C ILE A 145 21.38 9.59 7.54
N GLN A 146 21.21 10.48 8.51
CA GLN A 146 22.26 11.34 9.07
C GLN A 146 22.17 11.41 10.60
N PRO A 147 23.26 11.21 11.37
CA PRO A 147 24.61 10.85 10.94
C PRO A 147 24.67 9.43 10.34
N PRO A 148 25.73 9.09 9.59
CA PRO A 148 25.94 7.73 9.14
C PRO A 148 25.96 6.78 10.35
N PRO A 149 25.34 5.59 10.26
CA PRO A 149 25.23 4.70 11.39
C PRO A 149 26.62 4.29 11.92
N PRO A 150 26.81 4.22 13.24
CA PRO A 150 28.10 3.97 13.86
C PRO A 150 28.59 2.56 13.52
N SER A 151 29.89 2.44 13.28
CA SER A 151 30.59 1.16 13.13
C SER A 151 30.82 0.49 14.47
N GLY A 152 30.83 -0.84 14.50
CA GLY A 152 31.13 -1.64 15.69
C GLY A 152 29.94 -2.41 16.28
N GLY A 153 28.77 -2.32 15.63
CA GLY A 153 27.65 -3.22 15.90
C GLY A 153 27.81 -4.50 15.07
N SER A 154 27.84 -5.68 15.69
CA SER A 154 27.84 -6.94 14.95
C SER A 154 26.46 -7.56 15.02
N LEU A 155 25.76 -7.60 13.89
CA LEU A 155 24.47 -8.28 13.77
C LEU A 155 24.65 -9.55 12.95
N THR A 156 24.31 -10.70 13.55
CA THR A 156 24.30 -11.99 12.85
C THR A 156 22.87 -12.35 12.47
N VAL A 157 22.59 -12.41 11.17
CA VAL A 157 21.30 -12.84 10.62
C VAL A 157 21.45 -14.26 10.09
N VAL A 158 20.59 -15.17 10.51
CA VAL A 158 20.56 -16.55 9.98
C VAL A 158 19.47 -16.63 8.92
N SER A 159 19.86 -16.92 7.69
CA SER A 159 18.93 -17.17 6.58
C SER A 159 19.28 -18.51 5.94
N ASN A 160 18.29 -19.39 5.78
CA ASN A 160 18.45 -20.74 5.23
C ASN A 160 19.56 -21.57 5.91
N GLY A 161 19.73 -21.40 7.22
CA GLY A 161 20.76 -22.12 8.01
C GLY A 161 22.19 -21.61 7.84
N VAL A 162 22.40 -20.51 7.10
CA VAL A 162 23.69 -19.84 6.94
C VAL A 162 23.68 -18.53 7.73
N SER A 163 24.71 -18.33 8.55
CA SER A 163 24.91 -17.11 9.33
C SER A 163 25.64 -16.05 8.51
N TYR A 164 25.02 -14.88 8.37
CA TYR A 164 25.63 -13.69 7.78
C TYR A 164 25.87 -12.67 8.90
N THR A 165 27.11 -12.23 9.06
CA THR A 165 27.47 -11.21 10.06
C THR A 165 27.70 -9.88 9.35
N TYR A 166 26.96 -8.86 9.77
CA TYR A 166 27.02 -7.51 9.23
C TYR A 166 27.53 -6.54 10.29
N ASP A 167 28.33 -5.55 9.86
CA ASP A 167 28.63 -4.36 10.68
C ASP A 167 27.43 -3.42 10.61
N SER A 168 26.56 -3.54 11.60
CA SER A 168 25.23 -2.94 11.67
C SER A 168 24.85 -2.62 13.11
N PRO A 169 24.34 -1.41 13.41
CA PRO A 169 23.77 -1.10 14.71
C PRO A 169 22.41 -1.76 14.96
N GLY A 170 21.80 -2.37 13.94
CA GLY A 170 20.52 -3.07 14.04
C GLY A 170 19.52 -2.67 12.95
N TRP A 171 18.26 -3.02 13.22
CA TRP A 171 17.13 -2.72 12.35
C TRP A 171 16.43 -1.45 12.81
N ILE A 172 15.94 -0.67 11.86
CA ILE A 172 14.97 0.38 12.11
C ILE A 172 13.63 0.00 11.52
N LEU A 173 12.55 0.39 12.20
CA LEU A 173 11.20 0.30 11.69
C LEU A 173 10.87 1.59 10.96
N ILE A 174 10.52 1.50 9.69
CA ILE A 174 10.12 2.64 8.87
C ILE A 174 8.60 2.66 8.78
N ARG A 175 8.04 3.85 9.02
CA ARG A 175 6.63 4.17 8.79
C ARG A 175 6.54 4.96 7.49
N ALA A 176 5.90 4.39 6.48
CA ALA A 176 5.85 4.97 5.14
C ALA A 176 4.47 4.77 4.48
N TYR A 177 4.16 5.63 3.51
CA TYR A 177 3.04 5.42 2.60
C TYR A 177 3.52 4.66 1.36
N MET A 178 2.77 3.61 1.01
CA MET A 178 2.97 2.85 -0.22
C MET A 178 1.73 2.90 -1.10
N VAL A 179 1.94 2.86 -2.42
CA VAL A 179 0.85 2.70 -3.38
C VAL A 179 0.06 1.43 -3.08
N GLU A 180 -1.26 1.51 -3.05
CA GLU A 180 -2.17 0.41 -2.79
C GLU A 180 -1.84 -0.83 -3.63
N GLY A 181 -1.89 -1.99 -2.99
CA GLY A 181 -1.58 -3.27 -3.60
C GLY A 181 -0.08 -3.56 -3.79
N SER A 182 0.79 -2.65 -3.36
CA SER A 182 2.22 -2.91 -3.17
C SER A 182 2.43 -3.53 -1.80
N THR A 183 3.15 -4.65 -1.72
CA THR A 183 3.53 -5.26 -0.46
C THR A 183 5.04 -5.26 -0.31
N VAL A 184 5.52 -5.16 0.92
CA VAL A 184 6.95 -5.34 1.22
C VAL A 184 7.18 -6.85 1.37
N SER A 185 7.76 -7.47 0.34
CA SER A 185 8.21 -8.85 0.40
C SER A 185 9.63 -8.93 0.96
N SER A 186 9.96 -10.06 1.59
CA SER A 186 11.32 -10.37 2.08
C SER A 186 12.37 -10.38 0.97
N ASP A 187 11.93 -10.54 -0.28
CA ASP A 187 12.77 -10.37 -1.46
C ASP A 187 12.64 -8.91 -1.93
N TRP A 188 13.70 -8.13 -1.74
CA TRP A 188 13.85 -6.74 -2.24
C TRP A 188 13.89 -6.65 -3.78
N SER A 189 13.68 -7.76 -4.49
CA SER A 189 13.71 -7.88 -5.95
C SER A 189 12.30 -7.77 -6.56
N ALA A 190 11.83 -6.53 -6.70
CA ALA A 190 10.99 -6.00 -7.80
C ALA A 190 9.83 -6.84 -8.41
N THR A 191 9.34 -7.92 -7.81
CA THR A 191 8.50 -8.89 -8.55
C THR A 191 7.26 -9.33 -7.77
N SER A 192 6.54 -8.40 -7.14
CA SER A 192 5.10 -8.57 -6.81
C SER A 192 4.37 -7.23 -6.60
N PHE A 193 4.89 -6.13 -7.12
CA PHE A 193 4.30 -4.82 -6.87
C PHE A 193 2.97 -4.66 -7.63
N HIS A 194 1.94 -4.17 -6.95
CA HIS A 194 0.56 -3.93 -7.44
C HIS A 194 -0.35 -5.14 -7.61
N GLN A 195 0.03 -6.34 -7.16
CA GLN A 195 -0.87 -7.51 -7.25
C GLN A 195 -2.13 -7.37 -6.38
N GLY A 196 -2.07 -6.60 -5.28
CA GLY A 196 -3.25 -6.30 -4.48
C GLY A 196 -4.21 -5.32 -5.14
N LEU A 197 -3.72 -4.48 -6.06
CA LEU A 197 -4.57 -3.48 -6.75
C LEU A 197 -5.60 -4.15 -7.66
N TYR A 198 -5.25 -5.30 -8.24
CA TYR A 198 -6.13 -6.06 -9.12
C TYR A 198 -7.32 -6.71 -8.40
N ASP A 199 -7.30 -6.75 -7.06
CA ASP A 199 -8.42 -7.25 -6.25
C ASP A 199 -9.51 -6.18 -6.02
N ASN A 200 -9.24 -4.92 -6.33
CA ASN A 200 -10.19 -3.83 -6.14
C ASN A 200 -11.38 -3.95 -7.12
N ASP A 201 -12.62 -3.90 -6.60
CA ASP A 201 -13.84 -3.97 -7.40
C ASP A 201 -13.93 -2.84 -8.43
N TRP A 202 -13.48 -1.63 -8.07
CA TRP A 202 -13.44 -0.49 -8.99
C TRP A 202 -12.54 -0.78 -10.20
N MET A 203 -11.39 -1.43 -9.99
CA MET A 203 -10.46 -1.78 -11.08
C MET A 203 -11.13 -2.76 -12.05
N LEU A 204 -11.86 -3.76 -11.53
CA LEU A 204 -12.59 -4.72 -12.35
C LEU A 204 -13.72 -4.05 -13.14
N ASP A 205 -14.50 -3.18 -12.49
CA ASP A 205 -15.61 -2.44 -13.13
C ASP A 205 -15.08 -1.49 -14.22
N TYR A 206 -14.04 -0.71 -13.92
CA TYR A 206 -13.45 0.26 -14.85
C TYR A 206 -12.83 -0.40 -16.08
N VAL A 207 -12.06 -1.49 -15.89
CA VAL A 207 -11.48 -2.26 -16.99
C VAL A 207 -12.58 -2.92 -17.84
N THR A 208 -13.68 -3.37 -17.21
CA THR A 208 -14.83 -3.91 -17.94
C THR A 208 -15.47 -2.82 -18.81
N ALA A 209 -15.69 -1.62 -18.27
CA ALA A 209 -16.27 -0.50 -19.00
C ALA A 209 -15.39 -0.05 -20.19
N LEU A 210 -14.07 0.05 -20.00
CA LEU A 210 -13.11 0.30 -21.10
C LEU A 210 -13.18 -0.78 -22.18
N SER A 211 -13.24 -2.04 -21.75
CA SER A 211 -13.34 -3.17 -22.66
C SER A 211 -14.66 -3.15 -23.44
N LYS A 212 -15.80 -2.78 -22.82
CA LYS A 212 -17.08 -2.56 -23.52
C LYS A 212 -16.96 -1.51 -24.62
N VAL A 213 -16.32 -0.38 -24.34
CA VAL A 213 -16.10 0.69 -25.33
C VAL A 213 -15.26 0.19 -26.51
N THR A 214 -14.17 -0.53 -26.24
CA THR A 214 -13.32 -1.10 -27.30
C THR A 214 -14.07 -2.15 -28.12
N LEU A 215 -14.85 -3.01 -27.46
CA LEU A 215 -15.70 -4.01 -28.11
C LEU A 215 -16.75 -3.34 -29.03
N GLY A 216 -17.44 -2.31 -28.54
CA GLY A 216 -18.41 -1.55 -29.33
C GLY A 216 -17.76 -0.85 -30.53
N ARG A 217 -16.56 -0.28 -30.36
CA ARG A 217 -15.78 0.30 -31.46
C ARG A 217 -15.40 -0.73 -32.52
N ILE A 218 -15.01 -1.93 -32.11
CA ILE A 218 -14.71 -3.05 -33.01
C ILE A 218 -15.98 -3.40 -33.79
N ARG A 219 -17.10 -3.64 -33.10
CA ARG A 219 -18.38 -3.98 -33.75
C ARG A 219 -18.82 -2.91 -34.74
N SER A 220 -18.83 -1.64 -34.37
CA SER A 220 -19.23 -0.53 -35.25
C SER A 220 -18.34 -0.40 -36.50
N LYS A 221 -17.04 -0.76 -36.45
CA LYS A 221 -16.17 -0.77 -37.63
C LYS A 221 -16.52 -1.90 -38.59
N PHE A 222 -16.86 -3.08 -38.09
CA PHE A 222 -17.21 -4.25 -38.90
C PHE A 222 -18.67 -4.24 -39.37
N ALA A 223 -19.51 -3.37 -38.82
CA ALA A 223 -20.89 -3.16 -39.24
C ALA A 223 -21.06 -2.83 -40.71
N ASN A 224 -20.18 -1.96 -41.22
CA ASN A 224 -20.24 -1.49 -42.60
C ASN A 224 -19.73 -2.54 -43.61
N PHE A 225 -19.14 -3.65 -43.14
CA PHE A 225 -18.67 -4.74 -44.00
C PHE A 225 -19.75 -5.80 -44.30
N ALA A 226 -20.94 -5.71 -43.70
CA ALA A 226 -22.02 -6.69 -43.85
C ALA A 226 -22.89 -6.51 -45.12
N SER A 227 -22.32 -6.03 -46.23
CA SER A 227 -23.06 -5.83 -47.50
C SER A 227 -23.25 -7.11 -48.34
N ILE A 228 -22.72 -8.26 -47.95
CA ILE A 228 -22.92 -9.52 -48.70
C ILE A 228 -23.26 -10.66 -47.74
N GLY A 229 -24.56 -10.84 -47.51
CA GLY A 229 -25.14 -12.16 -47.25
C GLY A 229 -25.11 -12.71 -45.81
N ASN A 230 -25.68 -12.00 -44.83
CA ASN A 230 -26.51 -12.65 -43.80
C ASN A 230 -27.39 -11.63 -43.08
N ALA A 231 -28.66 -11.97 -42.89
CA ALA A 231 -29.66 -11.14 -42.23
C ALA A 231 -29.58 -11.28 -40.71
N GLY A 232 -29.65 -10.15 -39.99
CA GLY A 232 -30.43 -10.11 -38.75
C GLY A 232 -29.69 -10.09 -37.40
N ILE A 233 -28.47 -9.57 -37.31
CA ILE A 233 -27.98 -9.07 -36.00
C ILE A 233 -27.70 -7.58 -36.16
N SER A 234 -28.73 -6.78 -35.84
CA SER A 234 -28.58 -5.34 -35.67
C SER A 234 -27.49 -5.09 -34.65
N LEU A 235 -26.68 -4.10 -34.97
CA LEU A 235 -25.32 -4.01 -34.50
C LEU A 235 -25.28 -2.98 -33.39
N ASP A 236 -25.54 -3.44 -32.17
CA ASP A 236 -25.66 -2.63 -30.94
C ASP A 236 -24.32 -2.04 -30.46
N GLY A 237 -23.37 -1.81 -31.38
CA GLY A 237 -22.06 -1.24 -31.08
C GLY A 237 -22.13 0.20 -30.59
N SER A 238 -23.08 1.00 -31.10
CA SER A 238 -23.31 2.38 -30.62
C SER A 238 -23.79 2.41 -29.17
N ASP A 239 -24.72 1.52 -28.84
CA ASP A 239 -25.37 1.47 -27.53
C ASP A 239 -24.38 0.98 -26.49
N LEU A 240 -23.57 -0.03 -26.84
CA LEU A 240 -22.48 -0.52 -26.00
C LEU A 240 -21.39 0.54 -25.74
N ILE A 241 -21.08 1.39 -26.72
CA ILE A 241 -20.17 2.53 -26.52
C ILE A 241 -20.80 3.55 -25.56
N SER A 242 -22.10 3.81 -25.68
CA SER A 242 -22.80 4.76 -24.82
C SER A 242 -22.82 4.27 -23.37
N GLU A 243 -23.23 3.03 -23.14
CA GLU A 243 -23.23 2.40 -21.81
C GLU A 243 -21.83 2.40 -21.18
N GLY A 244 -20.81 2.01 -21.96
CA GLY A 244 -19.43 1.98 -21.47
C GLY A 244 -18.91 3.37 -21.09
N LYS A 245 -19.28 4.43 -21.83
CA LYS A 245 -18.91 5.81 -21.46
C LYS A 245 -19.62 6.30 -20.21
N GLU A 246 -20.90 5.97 -20.05
CA GLU A 246 -21.67 6.33 -18.87
C GLU A 246 -21.10 5.66 -17.60
N GLU A 247 -20.74 4.37 -17.71
CA GLU A 247 -20.12 3.63 -16.61
C GLU A 247 -18.75 4.18 -16.24
N ILE A 248 -17.93 4.57 -17.24
CA ILE A 248 -16.65 5.26 -17.02
C ILE A 248 -16.86 6.58 -16.28
N GLU A 249 -17.80 7.43 -16.72
CA GLU A 249 -18.07 8.72 -16.08
C GLU A 249 -18.56 8.53 -14.64
N ARG A 250 -19.45 7.57 -14.41
CA ARG A 250 -19.95 7.21 -13.07
C ARG A 250 -18.82 6.76 -12.14
N LEU A 251 -17.91 5.92 -12.63
CA LEU A 251 -16.77 5.41 -11.87
C LEU A 251 -15.72 6.49 -11.59
N GLU A 252 -15.57 7.45 -12.50
CA GLU A 252 -14.68 8.61 -12.32
C GLU A 252 -15.24 9.60 -11.30
N GLU A 253 -16.55 9.85 -11.36
CA GLU A 253 -17.21 10.69 -10.35
C GLU A 253 -17.15 10.02 -8.98
N LYS A 254 -17.41 8.69 -8.91
CA LYS A 254 -17.24 7.92 -7.67
C LYS A 254 -15.83 8.09 -7.11
N LEU A 255 -14.80 7.91 -7.94
CA LEU A 255 -13.40 8.02 -7.52
C LEU A 255 -13.05 9.43 -7.02
N ARG A 256 -13.66 10.47 -7.61
CA ARG A 256 -13.44 11.87 -7.24
C ARG A 256 -14.16 12.27 -5.95
N LEU A 257 -15.35 11.72 -5.72
CA LEU A 257 -16.18 11.98 -4.55
C LEU A 257 -15.83 11.08 -3.35
N GLU A 258 -15.06 10.02 -3.56
CA GLU A 258 -14.65 9.12 -2.49
C GLU A 258 -13.67 9.84 -1.55
N GLU A 259 -14.17 10.22 -0.37
CA GLU A 259 -13.34 10.72 0.73
C GLU A 259 -12.49 9.59 1.32
N CYS A 260 -11.36 9.96 1.93
CA CYS A 260 -10.57 9.03 2.73
C CYS A 260 -11.45 8.50 3.88
N PHE A 261 -11.57 7.18 4.00
CA PHE A 261 -12.26 6.59 5.14
C PHE A 261 -11.41 6.79 6.41
N ASP A 262 -11.78 7.77 7.24
CA ASP A 262 -11.05 8.16 8.47
C ASP A 262 -11.14 7.15 9.63
N GLY A 263 -11.67 5.93 9.41
CA GLY A 263 -11.57 4.85 10.38
C GLY A 263 -12.28 5.10 11.72
N TYR A 264 -13.29 5.97 11.78
CA TYR A 264 -14.11 6.07 12.99
C TYR A 264 -14.93 4.79 13.18
N ASP A 265 -14.75 4.17 14.35
CA ASP A 265 -15.55 3.05 14.84
C ASP A 265 -17.05 3.41 14.80
N ILE A 266 -17.88 2.42 14.49
CA ILE A 266 -19.35 2.49 14.50
C ILE A 266 -19.89 2.49 15.94
N SER A 267 -19.31 3.28 16.83
CA SER A 267 -19.76 3.46 18.21
C SER A 267 -20.43 4.82 18.41
N MET A 268 -21.54 5.08 17.73
CA MET A 268 -22.58 5.97 18.25
C MET A 268 -23.89 5.83 17.47
N CYS A 269 -24.67 4.82 17.84
CA CYS A 269 -26.13 4.86 17.85
C CYS A 269 -26.60 4.14 19.12
#